data_AF-A0A0N4W6J2-F1
#
_entry.id   AF-A0A0N4W6J2-F1
#
_cell.length_a   1.000
_cell.length_b   1.000
_cell.length_c   1.000
_cell.angle_alpha   90.00
_cell.angle_beta   90.00
_cell.angle_gamma   90.00
#
_symmetry.space_group_name_H-M   'P 1'
#
loop_
_entity.id
_entity.type
_entity.pdbx_description
1 polymer ?
#
loop_
_entity_poly.entity_id
_entity_poly.type
_entity_poly.pdbx_seq_one_letter_code
_entity_poly.pdbx_strand_id
1 'polypeptide(L)'
;MQSEESDYIKVLRIKGANGEERTLQFPMKLDLERPKRPRTTFSEEQLRLLEEAFQENGYLTGEARMALAARLALSDTQVKVWFQNRRTKNRRKVNLEEGRLAKYLFSKL
;
A
#
# COMPACT_ATOMS: atom_id res chain seq x y z
N MET A 1 7.52 -0.17 42.53
CA MET A 1 7.24 -1.13 41.45
C MET A 1 6.29 -0.49 40.44
N GLN A 2 6.73 0.56 39.73
CA GLN A 2 5.96 1.26 38.68
C GLN A 2 6.96 2.00 37.77
N SER A 3 7.65 1.29 36.87
CA SER A 3 8.53 1.98 35.91
C SER A 3 8.94 1.17 34.68
N GLU A 4 8.34 0.02 34.38
CA GLU A 4 8.81 -0.81 33.26
C GLU A 4 7.87 -0.82 32.04
N GLU A 5 6.62 -0.36 32.15
CA GLU A 5 5.65 -0.36 31.02
C GLU A 5 5.85 0.78 30.00
N SER A 6 6.63 1.81 30.37
CA SER A 6 6.78 3.02 29.56
C SER A 6 7.63 2.83 28.29
N ASP A 7 8.41 1.74 28.20
CA ASP A 7 9.38 1.52 27.11
C ASP A 7 8.79 0.85 25.87
N TYR A 8 7.49 0.53 25.88
CA TYR A 8 6.86 -0.22 24.80
C TYR A 8 5.84 0.58 24.01
N ILE A 9 5.36 1.71 24.53
CA ILE A 9 4.23 2.44 23.97
C ILE A 9 4.56 3.93 23.82
N LYS A 10 4.66 4.39 22.56
CA LYS A 10 4.69 5.81 22.23
C LYS A 10 3.25 6.32 22.15
N VAL A 11 2.94 7.32 22.97
CA VAL A 11 1.61 7.94 23.05
C VAL A 11 1.58 9.21 22.20
N LEU A 12 0.71 9.27 21.20
CA LEU A 12 0.49 10.46 20.37
C LEU A 12 -0.88 11.05 20.65
N ARG A 13 -0.92 12.32 21.08
CA ARG A 13 -2.17 13.07 21.26
C ARG A 13 -2.54 13.79 19.97
N ILE A 14 -3.77 13.58 19.51
CA ILE A 14 -4.32 14.21 18.31
C ILE A 14 -5.61 14.93 18.70
N LYS A 15 -5.70 16.23 18.38
CA LYS A 15 -6.93 16.99 18.53
C LYS A 15 -7.78 16.89 17.26
N GLY A 16 -9.02 16.45 17.41
CA GLY A 16 -10.03 16.40 16.35
C GLY A 16 -10.60 17.79 16.03
N ALA A 17 -11.31 17.89 14.90
CA ALA A 17 -11.92 19.14 14.40
C ALA A 17 -13.02 19.71 15.32
N ASN A 18 -13.60 18.87 16.18
CA ASN A 18 -14.59 19.19 17.22
C ASN A 18 -13.95 19.50 18.59
N GLY A 19 -12.62 19.59 18.68
CA GLY A 19 -11.90 19.76 19.95
C GLY A 19 -11.76 18.48 20.78
N GLU A 20 -12.25 17.33 20.30
CA GLU A 20 -12.08 16.04 20.95
C GLU A 20 -10.62 15.61 20.91
N GLU A 21 -10.02 15.37 22.08
CA GLU A 21 -8.65 14.91 22.17
C GLU A 21 -8.61 13.38 22.19
N ARG A 22 -7.96 12.80 21.17
CA ARG A 22 -7.77 11.35 21.05
C ARG A 22 -6.33 10.99 21.29
N THR A 23 -6.15 9.91 22.04
CA THR A 23 -4.83 9.36 22.34
C THR A 23 -4.62 8.10 21.51
N LEU A 24 -3.60 8.11 20.65
CA LEU A 24 -3.17 6.94 19.89
C LEU A 24 -1.94 6.32 20.56
N GLN A 25 -2.00 5.00 20.78
CA GLN A 25 -0.91 4.23 21.36
C GLN A 25 -0.23 3.44 20.24
N PHE A 26 1.07 3.65 20.06
CA PHE A 26 1.88 2.94 19.07
C PHE A 26 2.95 2.14 19.76
N PRO A 27 3.27 0.92 19.29
CA PRO A 27 4.46 0.21 19.73
C PRO A 27 5.70 1.08 19.47
N MET A 28 6.57 1.25 20.48
CA MET A 28 7.75 2.13 20.37
C MET A 28 8.76 1.65 19.30
N LYS A 29 8.69 0.38 18.91
CA LYS A 29 9.42 -0.23 17.79
C LYS A 29 8.99 0.31 16.41
N LEU A 30 7.87 1.04 16.34
CA LEU A 30 7.44 1.70 15.11
C LEU A 30 8.26 2.98 14.94
N ASP A 31 9.18 2.96 13.98
CA ASP A 31 10.04 4.09 13.62
C ASP A 31 9.23 5.19 12.92
N LEU A 32 8.48 5.96 13.73
CA LEU A 32 7.66 7.09 13.28
C LEU A 32 8.50 8.29 12.84
N GLU A 33 9.77 8.35 13.26
CA GLU A 33 10.72 9.41 12.90
C GLU A 33 11.41 9.14 11.56
N ARG A 34 11.30 7.92 11.01
CA ARG A 34 11.84 7.58 9.70
C ARG A 34 11.33 8.57 8.64
N PRO A 35 12.22 9.26 7.92
CA PRO A 35 11.83 10.13 6.83
C PRO A 35 10.94 9.38 5.84
N LYS A 36 9.75 9.93 5.57
CA LYS A 36 8.85 9.39 4.55
C LYS A 36 9.58 9.43 3.22
N ARG A 37 9.64 8.30 2.53
CA ARG A 37 10.20 8.25 1.18
C ARG A 37 9.38 9.17 0.27
N PRO A 38 10.01 10.01 -0.56
CA PRO A 38 9.29 10.88 -1.48
C PRO A 38 8.40 10.02 -2.40
N ARG A 39 7.19 10.52 -2.66
CA ARG A 39 6.24 9.81 -3.52
C ARG A 39 6.76 9.84 -4.95
N THR A 40 6.92 8.68 -5.55
CA THR A 40 7.21 8.58 -7.00
C THR A 40 5.93 8.81 -7.80
N THR A 41 6.01 9.68 -8.81
CA THR A 41 5.03 9.79 -9.90
C THR A 41 5.60 9.12 -11.14
N PHE A 42 4.84 8.22 -11.75
CA PHE A 42 5.22 7.57 -13.00
C PHE A 42 4.66 8.36 -14.17
N SER A 43 5.40 8.43 -15.28
CA SER A 43 4.88 8.97 -16.54
C SER A 43 3.78 8.07 -17.11
N GLU A 44 2.97 8.60 -18.02
CA GLU A 44 1.92 7.82 -18.69
C GLU A 44 2.49 6.63 -19.46
N GLU A 45 3.62 6.83 -20.15
CA GLU A 45 4.34 5.75 -20.85
C GLU A 45 4.84 4.66 -19.90
N GLN A 46 5.43 5.05 -18.76
CA GLN A 46 5.85 4.08 -17.73
C GLN A 46 4.66 3.28 -17.20
N LEU A 47 3.53 3.94 -16.93
CA LEU A 47 2.32 3.26 -16.49
C LEU A 47 1.78 2.29 -17.54
N ARG A 48 1.78 2.68 -18.82
CA ARG A 48 1.35 1.82 -19.92
C ARG A 48 2.18 0.54 -19.98
N LEU A 49 3.51 0.68 -19.97
CA LEU A 49 4.43 -0.46 -20.05
C LEU A 49 4.41 -1.35 -18.80
N LEU A 50 4.19 -0.76 -17.61
CA LEU A 50 3.99 -1.50 -16.37
C LEU A 50 2.70 -2.32 -16.41
N GLU A 51 1.62 -1.74 -16.92
CA GLU A 51 0.34 -2.42 -17.07
C GLU A 51 0.40 -3.53 -18.11
N GLU A 52 1.04 -3.30 -19.26
CA GLU A 52 1.27 -4.31 -20.30
C GLU A 52 1.99 -5.55 -19.72
N ALA A 53 3.12 -5.33 -19.03
CA ALA A 53 3.84 -6.41 -18.36
C ALA A 53 3.02 -7.11 -17.26
N PHE A 54 2.12 -6.38 -16.57
CA PHE A 54 1.24 -6.97 -15.56
C PHE A 54 0.14 -7.84 -16.16
N GLN A 55 -0.40 -7.47 -17.33
CA GLN A 55 -1.40 -8.27 -18.04
C GLN A 55 -0.81 -9.58 -18.55
N GLU A 56 0.45 -9.57 -18.99
CA GLU A 56 1.19 -10.78 -19.35
C GLU A 56 1.44 -11.66 -18.11
N ASN A 57 1.93 -11.07 -17.02
CA ASN A 57 2.18 -11.78 -15.78
C ASN A 57 2.08 -10.88 -14.54
N GLY A 58 1.13 -11.18 -13.66
CA GLY A 58 0.91 -10.43 -12.41
C GLY A 58 2.03 -10.57 -11.36
N TYR A 59 3.01 -11.44 -11.58
CA TYR A 59 4.13 -11.73 -10.68
C TYR A 59 5.46 -11.79 -11.43
N LEU A 60 6.36 -10.84 -11.17
CA LEU A 60 7.69 -10.83 -11.77
C LEU A 60 8.68 -11.69 -10.98
N THR A 61 9.57 -12.38 -11.70
CA THR A 61 10.81 -12.95 -11.14
C THR A 61 11.81 -11.83 -10.84
N GLY A 62 12.88 -12.15 -10.10
CA GLY A 62 13.96 -11.20 -9.81
C GLY A 62 14.58 -10.60 -11.08
N GLU A 63 14.89 -11.45 -12.06
CA GLU A 63 15.49 -11.07 -13.34
C GLU A 63 14.54 -10.22 -14.19
N ALA A 64 13.30 -10.67 -14.42
CA ALA A 64 12.31 -9.94 -15.21
C ALA A 64 12.04 -8.54 -14.63
N ARG A 65 12.03 -8.45 -13.30
CA ARG A 65 11.87 -7.16 -12.59
C ARG A 65 13.07 -6.23 -12.79
N MET A 66 14.29 -6.74 -12.74
CA MET A 66 15.49 -5.93 -13.01
C MET A 66 15.53 -5.44 -14.45
N ALA A 67 15.19 -6.31 -15.42
CA ALA A 67 15.11 -5.94 -16.83
C ALA A 67 14.06 -4.84 -17.07
N LEU A 68 12.87 -4.97 -16.48
CA LEU A 68 11.82 -3.97 -16.59
C LEU A 68 12.21 -2.65 -15.91
N ALA A 69 12.88 -2.71 -14.76
CA ALA A 69 13.39 -1.53 -14.06
C ALA A 69 14.40 -0.77 -14.92
N ALA A 70 15.35 -1.46 -15.55
CA ALA A 70 16.31 -0.87 -16.47
C ALA A 70 15.61 -0.22 -17.68
N ARG A 71 14.65 -0.91 -18.30
CA ARG A 71 13.89 -0.41 -19.46
C ARG A 71 13.12 0.88 -19.14
N LEU A 72 12.59 1.00 -17.93
CA LEU A 72 11.74 2.13 -17.52
C LEU A 72 12.51 3.26 -16.81
N ALA A 73 13.83 3.13 -16.66
CA ALA A 73 14.65 4.01 -15.82
C ALA A 73 14.08 4.15 -14.40
N LEU A 74 13.66 3.03 -13.81
CA LEU A 74 13.15 2.94 -12.44
C LEU A 74 14.06 2.06 -11.59
N SER A 75 13.94 2.18 -10.27
CA SER A 75 14.57 1.24 -9.34
C SER A 75 13.79 -0.08 -9.27
N ASP A 76 14.51 -1.16 -9.01
CA ASP A 76 13.97 -2.50 -8.74
C ASP A 76 12.89 -2.50 -7.63
N THR A 77 13.04 -1.61 -6.64
CA THR A 77 12.08 -1.42 -5.56
C THR A 77 10.80 -0.72 -6.05
N GLN A 78 10.89 0.29 -6.92
CA GLN A 78 9.71 0.96 -7.46
C GLN A 78 8.86 0.00 -8.29
N VAL A 79 9.48 -0.81 -9.14
CA VAL A 79 8.77 -1.84 -9.92
C VAL A 79 8.13 -2.88 -8.99
N LYS A 80 8.87 -3.36 -7.97
CA LYS A 80 8.31 -4.28 -6.96
C LYS A 80 7.07 -3.72 -6.27
N VAL A 81 7.16 -2.48 -5.77
CA VAL A 81 6.06 -1.81 -5.05
C VAL A 81 4.88 -1.55 -5.98
N TRP A 82 5.13 -1.16 -7.23
CA TRP A 82 4.07 -0.98 -8.21
C TRP A 82 3.30 -2.29 -8.44
N PHE A 83 3.98 -3.41 -8.67
CA PHE A 83 3.34 -4.72 -8.85
C PHE A 83 2.56 -5.16 -7.61
N GLN A 84 3.10 -4.95 -6.41
CA GLN A 84 2.37 -5.23 -5.15
C GLN A 84 1.09 -4.39 -5.02
N ASN A 85 1.18 -3.10 -5.32
CA ASN A 85 0.04 -2.19 -5.30
C ASN A 85 -0.97 -2.56 -6.38
N ARG A 86 -0.53 -2.93 -7.57
CA ARG A 86 -1.38 -3.32 -8.68
C ARG A 86 -2.18 -4.60 -8.38
N ARG A 87 -1.55 -5.61 -7.77
CA ARG A 87 -2.25 -6.81 -7.28
C ARG A 87 -3.27 -6.48 -6.20
N THR A 88 -2.93 -5.60 -5.28
CA THR A 88 -3.86 -5.15 -4.22
C THR A 88 -5.06 -4.43 -4.82
N LYS A 89 -4.85 -3.53 -5.79
CA LYS A 89 -5.93 -2.87 -6.54
C LYS A 89 -6.79 -3.90 -7.28
N ASN A 90 -6.17 -4.91 -7.90
CA ASN A 90 -6.89 -5.97 -8.61
C ASN A 90 -7.80 -6.75 -7.66
N ARG A 91 -7.26 -7.23 -6.53
CA ARG A 91 -8.04 -7.93 -5.50
C ARG A 91 -9.18 -7.09 -4.95
N ARG A 92 -8.94 -5.80 -4.69
CA ARG A 92 -10.00 -4.88 -4.25
C ARG A 92 -11.12 -4.74 -5.28
N LYS A 93 -10.79 -4.70 -6.57
CA LYS A 93 -11.81 -4.69 -7.64
C LYS A 93 -12.62 -5.97 -7.63
N VAL A 94 -11.96 -7.14 -7.59
CA VAL A 94 -12.63 -8.44 -7.55
C VAL A 94 -13.57 -8.53 -6.35
N ASN A 95 -13.09 -8.24 -5.13
CA ASN A 95 -13.92 -8.31 -3.91
C ASN A 95 -15.07 -7.29 -3.92
N LEU A 96 -14.89 -6.13 -4.55
CA LEU A 96 -15.96 -5.12 -4.67
C LEU A 96 -17.03 -5.58 -5.66
N GLU A 97 -16.63 -6.14 -6.80
CA GLU A 97 -17.54 -6.69 -7.80
C GLU A 97 -18.29 -7.92 -7.24
N GLU A 98 -17.61 -8.83 -6.55
CA GLU A 98 -18.24 -9.95 -5.83
C GLU A 98 -19.25 -9.46 -4.79
N GLY A 99 -18.90 -8.44 -4.01
CA GLY A 99 -19.81 -7.84 -3.02
C GLY A 99 -21.01 -7.13 -3.65
N ARG A 100 -20.85 -6.54 -4.83
CA ARG A 100 -21.95 -5.94 -5.61
C ARG A 100 -22.89 -7.00 -6.17
N LEU A 101 -22.32 -8.07 -6.74
CA LEU A 101 -23.09 -9.20 -7.26
C LEU A 101 -23.84 -9.92 -6.14
N ALA A 102 -23.21 -10.14 -4.99
CA ALA A 102 -23.86 -10.71 -3.81
C ALA A 102 -25.06 -9.86 -3.37
N LYS A 103 -24.90 -8.54 -3.25
CA LYS A 103 -26.02 -7.62 -2.93
C LYS A 103 -27.14 -7.67 -3.97
N TYR A 104 -26.80 -7.73 -5.26
CA TYR A 104 -27.78 -7.82 -6.34
C TYR A 104 -28.56 -9.14 -6.32
N LEU A 105 -27.88 -10.26 -6.08
CA LEU A 105 -28.50 -11.58 -5.97
C LEU A 105 -29.42 -11.68 -4.74
N PHE A 106 -28.99 -11.17 -3.58
CA PHE A 106 -29.84 -11.09 -2.38
C PHE A 106 -31.05 -10.18 -2.56
N SER A 107 -30.94 -9.12 -3.36
CA SER A 107 -32.06 -8.21 -3.67
C SER A 107 -33.08 -8.79 -4.66
N LYS A 108 -32.77 -9.92 -5.32
CA LYS A 108 -33.63 -10.57 -6.31
C LYS A 108 -34.25 -11.88 -5.83
N LEU A 109 -34.03 -12.22 -4.56
CA LEU A 109 -34.78 -13.23 -3.80
C LEU A 109 -35.90 -12.52 -3.02
#